data_AF-A0A968F6N6-F1
#
_entry.id   AF-A0A968F6N6-F1
#
_cell.length_a   1.000
_cell.length_b   1.000
_cell.length_c   1.000
_cell.angle_alpha   90.00
_cell.angle_beta   90.00
_cell.angle_gamma   90.00
#
_symmetry.space_group_name_H-M   'P 1'
#
loop_
_entity.id
_entity.type
_entity.pdbx_description
1 polymer ?
#
loop_
_entity_poly.entity_id
_entity_poly.type
_entity_poly.pdbx_seq_one_letter_code
_entity_poly.pdbx_strand_id
1 'polypeptide(L)'
;WIACFSDESGEYEIHLIDPEGEKKPIQLTSHEKGYRHALKWSPDSKKLVYTDETLTLYYVDVGTRKTTKVDKANFEFMDVSFDKKEISD
;
A
#
# COMPACT_ATOMS: atom_id res chain seq x y z
N TRP A 1 12.56 0.83 -10.07
CA TRP A 1 11.92 0.11 -8.95
C TRP A 1 10.42 0.05 -9.20
N ILE A 2 9.83 -1.11 -8.98
CA ILE A 2 8.38 -1.32 -8.92
C ILE A 2 8.05 -1.51 -7.44
N ALA A 3 7.00 -0.86 -6.95
CA ALA A 3 6.49 -1.12 -5.60
C ALA A 3 5.32 -2.08 -5.70
N CYS A 4 5.33 -3.12 -4.87
CA CYS A 4 4.25 -4.09 -4.79
C CYS A 4 4.03 -4.49 -3.33
N PHE A 5 2.89 -5.11 -3.09
CA PHE A 5 2.72 -5.90 -1.88
C PHE A 5 3.16 -7.34 -2.14
N SER A 6 3.81 -7.96 -1.18
CA SER A 6 4.22 -9.37 -1.21
C SER A 6 4.11 -9.96 0.19
N ASP A 7 3.68 -11.22 0.27
CA ASP A 7 3.60 -12.03 1.48
C ASP A 7 4.81 -12.98 1.65
N GLU A 8 5.85 -12.83 0.84
CA GLU A 8 7.08 -13.62 0.90
C GLU A 8 7.74 -13.62 2.29
N SER A 9 7.56 -12.53 3.05
CA SER A 9 8.07 -12.38 4.42
C SER A 9 7.20 -13.04 5.51
N GLY A 10 6.05 -13.61 5.13
CA GLY A 10 5.04 -14.19 6.02
C GLY A 10 3.82 -13.30 6.26
N GLU A 11 3.95 -11.99 6.06
CA GLU A 11 2.86 -11.00 6.16
C GLU A 11 2.83 -10.10 4.92
N TYR A 12 1.67 -9.48 4.65
CA TYR A 12 1.46 -8.65 3.46
C TYR A 12 2.15 -7.29 3.59
N GLU A 13 3.35 -7.19 2.99
CA GLU A 13 4.29 -6.09 3.18
C GLU A 13 4.69 -5.40 1.88
N ILE A 14 5.09 -4.13 1.98
CA ILE A 14 5.54 -3.34 0.82
C ILE A 14 6.97 -3.73 0.47
N HIS A 15 7.16 -4.13 -0.78
CA HIS A 15 8.44 -4.49 -1.35
C HIS A 15 8.78 -3.62 -2.56
N LEU A 16 10.07 -3.38 -2.74
CA LEU A 16 10.62 -2.83 -3.98
C LEU A 16 11.26 -3.95 -4.81
N ILE A 17 10.79 -4.08 -6.04
CA ILE A 17 11.32 -5.02 -7.02
C ILE A 17 12.10 -4.24 -8.08
N ASP A 18 13.26 -4.78 -8.43
CA ASP A 18 14.01 -4.29 -9.58
C ASP A 18 13.33 -4.78 -10.87
N PRO A 19 12.85 -3.89 -11.76
CA PRO A 19 12.16 -4.31 -12.98
C PRO A 19 13.03 -5.19 -13.89
N GLU A 20 14.36 -5.05 -13.82
CA GLU A 20 15.30 -5.87 -14.60
C GLU A 20 15.59 -7.23 -13.92
N GLY A 21 15.13 -7.44 -12.69
CA GLY A 21 15.34 -8.67 -11.92
C GLY A 21 16.78 -8.89 -11.44
N GLU A 22 17.67 -7.90 -11.59
CA GLU A 22 19.08 -8.02 -11.23
C GLU A 22 19.31 -7.95 -9.70
N LYS A 23 18.43 -7.26 -8.98
CA LYS A 23 18.50 -7.09 -7.52
C LYS A 23 17.40 -7.86 -6.82
N LYS A 24 17.74 -8.40 -5.65
CA LYS A 24 16.77 -9.02 -4.75
C LYS A 24 15.71 -8.01 -4.31
N PRO A 25 14.45 -8.45 -4.09
CA PRO A 25 13.41 -7.60 -3.52
C PRO A 25 13.87 -6.96 -2.21
N ILE A 26 13.47 -5.70 -2.00
CA ILE A 26 13.74 -4.96 -0.77
C ILE A 26 12.44 -4.77 -0.02
N GLN A 27 12.31 -5.41 1.13
CA GLN A 27 11.21 -5.18 2.06
C GLN A 27 11.36 -3.80 2.72
N LEU A 28 10.35 -2.94 2.55
CA LEU A 28 10.32 -1.58 3.12
C LEU A 28 9.60 -1.50 4.45
N THR A 29 8.68 -2.43 4.71
CA THR A 29 7.84 -2.40 5.90
C THR A 29 7.83 -3.74 6.61
N SER A 30 7.55 -3.72 7.91
CA SER A 30 7.38 -4.90 8.75
C SER A 30 6.39 -4.52 9.84
N HIS A 31 5.14 -4.89 9.61
CA HIS A 31 4.03 -4.67 10.51
C HIS A 31 3.68 -5.98 11.22
N GLU A 32 2.92 -5.89 12.32
CA GLU A 32 2.52 -7.09 13.05
C GLU A 32 1.44 -7.89 12.29
N LYS A 33 0.32 -7.24 11.94
CA LYS A 33 -0.83 -7.82 11.24
C LYS A 33 -1.57 -6.75 10.42
N GLY A 34 -2.53 -7.18 9.61
CA GLY A 34 -3.43 -6.30 8.86
C GLY A 34 -3.19 -6.33 7.35
N TYR A 35 -3.99 -5.58 6.61
CA TYR A 35 -3.96 -5.51 5.16
C TYR A 35 -3.72 -4.09 4.67
N ARG A 36 -2.61 -3.88 3.97
CA ARG A 36 -2.29 -2.61 3.33
C ARG A 36 -2.87 -2.55 1.91
N HIS A 37 -3.35 -1.39 1.51
CA HIS A 37 -3.92 -1.16 0.18
C HIS A 37 -3.66 0.27 -0.32
N ALA A 38 -4.15 0.56 -1.52
CA ALA A 38 -4.05 1.87 -2.18
C ALA A 38 -2.62 2.43 -2.32
N LEU A 39 -1.64 1.55 -2.58
CA LEU A 39 -0.22 1.90 -2.69
C LEU A 39 0.05 2.87 -3.85
N LYS A 40 0.70 4.00 -3.57
CA LYS A 40 1.15 4.96 -4.59
C LYS A 40 2.50 5.58 -4.27
N TRP A 41 3.27 5.85 -5.31
CA TRP A 41 4.54 6.58 -5.22
C TRP A 41 4.33 8.09 -5.04
N SER A 42 5.22 8.71 -4.27
CA SER A 42 5.43 10.15 -4.38
C SER A 42 6.08 10.48 -5.75
N PRO A 43 5.78 11.63 -6.36
CA PRO A 43 6.35 12.02 -7.66
C PRO A 43 7.89 12.08 -7.68
N ASP A 44 8.50 12.37 -6.53
CA ASP A 44 9.95 12.43 -6.37
C ASP A 44 10.60 11.08 -6.02
N SER A 45 9.81 10.00 -5.98
CA SER A 45 10.25 8.63 -5.67
C SER A 45 10.90 8.44 -4.28
N LYS A 46 10.69 9.36 -3.35
CA LYS A 46 11.25 9.25 -1.99
C LYS A 46 10.32 8.55 -1.01
N LYS A 47 9.02 8.47 -1.31
CA LYS A 47 8.01 7.94 -0.40
C LYS A 47 7.00 7.08 -1.14
N LEU A 48 6.41 6.16 -0.40
CA LEU A 48 5.25 5.39 -0.80
C LEU A 48 4.13 5.64 0.20
N VAL A 49 2.95 6.01 -0.29
CA VAL A 49 1.73 6.15 0.53
C VAL A 49 0.91 4.87 0.44
N TYR A 50 0.25 4.52 1.53
CA TYR A 50 -0.67 3.38 1.60
C TYR A 50 -1.67 3.59 2.74
N THR A 51 -2.79 2.88 2.68
CA THR A 51 -3.78 2.79 3.76
C THR A 51 -3.80 1.38 4.33
N ASP A 52 -4.28 1.23 5.56
CA ASP A 52 -4.57 -0.07 6.18
C ASP A 52 -6.09 -0.26 6.38
N GLU A 53 -6.48 -1.45 6.84
CA GLU A 53 -7.88 -1.81 7.15
C GLU A 53 -8.50 -0.95 8.26
N THR A 54 -7.70 -0.15 8.96
CA THR A 54 -8.16 0.75 10.03
C THR A 54 -8.46 2.16 9.53
N LEU A 55 -8.41 2.35 8.21
CA LEU A 55 -8.59 3.63 7.50
C LEU A 55 -7.50 4.65 7.82
N THR A 56 -6.34 4.17 8.25
CA THR A 56 -5.21 5.03 8.55
C THR A 56 -4.34 5.18 7.31
N LEU A 57 -4.07 6.44 6.93
CA LEU A 57 -3.14 6.78 5.87
C LEU A 57 -1.73 6.87 6.44
N TYR A 58 -0.79 6.21 5.79
CA TYR A 58 0.63 6.28 6.09
C TYR A 58 1.44 6.66 4.87
N TYR A 59 2.67 7.09 5.11
CA TYR A 59 3.74 6.90 4.14
C TYR A 59 4.90 6.14 4.77
N VAL A 60 5.67 5.45 3.93
CA VAL A 60 7.01 4.95 4.26
C VAL A 60 8.05 5.74 3.47
N ASP A 61 9.11 6.21 4.15
CA ASP A 61 10.27 6.77 3.49
C ASP A 61 11.14 5.65 2.92
N VAL A 62 11.48 5.73 1.63
CA VAL A 62 12.19 4.65 0.94
C VAL A 62 13.66 4.57 1.36
N GLY A 63 14.28 5.71 1.66
CA GLY A 63 15.68 5.74 2.07
C GLY A 63 15.87 5.23 3.50
N THR A 64 14.98 5.64 4.41
CA THR A 64 15.13 5.33 5.84
C THR A 64 14.26 4.18 6.32
N ARG A 65 13.32 3.68 5.51
CA ARG A 65 12.29 2.67 5.87
C ARG A 65 11.40 3.09 7.04
N LYS A 66 11.32 4.39 7.33
CA LYS A 66 10.53 4.91 8.44
C LYS A 66 9.08 5.08 7.98
N THR A 67 8.16 4.43 8.67
CA THR A 67 6.73 4.65 8.52
C THR A 67 6.27 5.86 9.34
N THR A 68 5.41 6.69 8.76
CA THR A 68 4.80 7.83 9.42
C THR A 68 3.29 7.80 9.18
N LYS A 69 2.51 7.88 10.25
CA LYS A 69 1.07 8.09 10.19
C LYS A 69 0.78 9.51 9.73
N VAL A 70 -0.08 9.65 8.74
CA VAL A 70 -0.44 10.95 8.13
C VAL A 70 -1.82 11.38 8.61
N ASP A 71 -2.82 10.52 8.46
CA ASP A 71 -4.20 10.84 8.78
C ASP A 71 -5.00 9.55 9.07
N LYS A 72 -6.23 9.68 9.56
CA LYS A 72 -7.16 8.55 9.73
C LYS A 72 -8.58 8.99 9.42
N ALA A 73 -9.22 8.28 8.49
CA ALA A 73 -10.65 8.45 8.25
C ALA A 73 -11.48 7.70 9.31
N ASN A 74 -12.70 8.19 9.55
CA ASN A 74 -13.64 7.55 10.47
C ASN A 74 -14.65 6.64 9.75
N PHE A 75 -14.80 6.83 8.44
CA PHE A 75 -15.76 6.11 7.61
C PHE A 75 -15.11 5.83 6.25
N GLU A 76 -15.37 4.64 5.70
CA GLU A 76 -15.12 4.37 4.29
C GLU A 76 -16.25 4.95 3.46
N PHE A 77 -15.90 5.58 2.34
CA PHE A 77 -16.88 5.79 1.28
C PHE A 77 -17.13 4.41 0.65
N MET A 78 -18.11 3.67 1.16
CA MET A 78 -18.56 2.46 0.47
C MET A 78 -19.09 2.85 -0.90
N ASP A 79 -18.64 2.16 -1.94
CA ASP A 79 -19.20 2.28 -3.28
C ASP A 79 -20.73 2.19 -3.19
N VAL A 80 -21.40 3.11 -3.87
CA VAL A 80 -22.85 3.08 -3.96
C VAL A 80 -23.23 1.76 -4.62
N SER A 81 -24.06 0.96 -3.94
CA SER A 81 -24.53 -0.34 -4.42
C SER A 81 -24.96 -0.30 -5.89
N PHE A 82 -24.71 -1.39 -6.62
CA PHE A 82 -25.10 -1.58 -8.02
C PHE A 82 -26.61 -1.41 -8.26
N ASP A 83 -27.42 -1.29 -7.21
CA ASP A 83 -28.85 -0.96 -7.27
C ASP A 83 -29.17 0.33 -8.06
N LYS A 84 -28.16 1.16 -8.39
CA LYS A 84 -28.32 2.32 -9.28
C LYS A 84 -28.04 2.08 -10.76
N LYS A 85 -27.57 0.90 -11.17
CA LYS A 85 -27.37 0.55 -12.58
C LYS A 85 -27.74 -0.91 -12.78
N GLU A 86 -28.93 -1.15 -13.34
CA GLU A 86 -29.29 -2.50 -13.79
C GLU A 86 -28.15 -3.06 -14.65
N ILE A 87 -27.64 -4.21 -14.22
CA ILE A 87 -26.85 -5.08 -15.08
C ILE A 87 -27.90 -5.94 -15.80
N SER A 88 -28.48 -5.39 -16.86
CA SER A 88 -29.19 -6.20 -17.84
C SER A 88 -28.18 -6.68 -18.88
N ASP A 89 -28.16 -7.99 -19.12
CA ASP A 89 -27.25 -8.76 -19.98
C ASP A 89 -27.04 -8.20 -21.39
#